data_AF-A0A3D2TGF5-F1
#
_entry.id   AF-A0A3D2TGF5-F1
#
_cell.length_a   1.000
_cell.length_b   1.000
_cell.length_c   1.000
_cell.angle_alpha   90.00
_cell.angle_beta   90.00
_cell.angle_gamma   90.00
#
_symmetry.space_group_name_H-M   'P 1'
#
loop_
_entity.id
_entity.type
_entity.pdbx_description
1 polymer ?
#
loop_
_entity_poly.entity_id
_entity_poly.type
_entity_poly.pdbx_seq_one_letter_code
_entity_poly.pdbx_strand_id
1 'polypeptide(L)' 'MTKLRDIAELEIVDRGPGWLFVRLHPDHEQMNDLADRLWTLMNKHFIHRLVLEMDEVVFLPSQLIG' A
#
# COMPACT_ATOMS: atom_id res chain seq x y z
N MET A 1 18.37 -3.17 6.42
CA MET A 1 17.10 -2.53 5.99
C MET A 1 15.99 -3.22 6.75
N THR A 2 15.38 -2.51 7.70
CA THR A 2 14.46 -3.07 8.69
C THR A 2 13.07 -3.20 8.06
N LYS A 3 12.62 -4.42 7.77
CA LYS A 3 11.24 -4.70 7.36
C LYS A 3 10.31 -4.36 8.52
N LEU A 4 9.68 -3.20 8.48
CA LEU A 4 8.57 -2.87 9.36
C LEU A 4 7.34 -3.61 8.83
N ARG A 5 6.98 -4.73 9.47
CA ARG A 5 5.76 -5.47 9.15
C ARG A 5 4.57 -4.72 9.75
N ASP A 6 3.97 -3.85 8.96
CA ASP A 6 2.65 -3.31 9.27
C ASP A 6 1.74 -3.61 8.07
N ILE A 7 0.71 -4.41 8.34
CA ILE A 7 -0.36 -4.86 7.43
C ILE A 7 0.10 -6.01 6.50
N ALA A 8 -0.51 -7.18 6.62
CA ALA A 8 -0.09 -8.46 6.00
C ALA A 8 0.04 -8.46 4.46
N GLU A 9 -0.39 -7.38 3.79
CA GLU A 9 -0.42 -7.22 2.34
C GLU A 9 0.32 -5.96 1.85
N LEU A 10 0.82 -5.11 2.77
CA LEU A 10 1.49 -3.85 2.43
C LEU A 10 2.89 -3.85 3.02
N GLU A 11 3.91 -4.01 2.18
CA GLU A 11 5.30 -3.91 2.59
C GLU A 11 5.81 -2.47 2.33
N ILE A 12 6.24 -1.76 3.38
CA ILE A 12 6.96 -0.49 3.19
C ILE A 12 8.36 -0.82 2.64
N VAL A 13 8.59 -0.48 1.37
CA VAL A 13 9.84 -0.74 0.67
C VAL A 13 10.86 0.36 0.97
N ASP A 14 10.43 1.62 0.92
CA ASP A 14 11.27 2.78 1.20
C ASP A 14 10.44 3.99 1.66
N ARG A 15 11.10 4.97 2.25
CA ARG A 15 10.51 6.24 2.68
C ARG A 15 11.45 7.40 2.44
N GLY A 16 10.90 8.53 2.04
CA GLY A 16 11.63 9.78 1.91
C GLY A 16 10.82 10.99 2.34
N PRO A 17 11.33 12.21 2.12
CA PRO A 17 10.66 13.44 2.54
C PRO A 17 9.28 13.61 1.88
N GLY A 18 8.24 13.29 2.64
CA GLY A 18 6.84 13.40 2.19
C GLY A 18 6.44 12.39 1.12
N TRP A 19 7.14 11.25 1.00
CA TRP A 19 6.71 10.14 0.17
C TRP A 19 6.94 8.78 0.83
N LEU A 20 6.14 7.79 0.43
CA LEU A 20 6.24 6.39 0.86
C LEU A 20 6.20 5.48 -0.37
N PHE A 21 7.11 4.51 -0.45
CA PHE A 21 7.04 3.42 -1.43
C PHE A 21 6.54 2.17 -0.71
N VAL A 22 5.46 1.61 -1.23
CA VAL A 22 4.79 0.45 -0.66
C VAL A 22 4.58 -0.59 -1.74
N ARG A 23 4.91 -1.85 -1.45
CA ARG A 23 4.55 -2.98 -2.30
C ARG A 23 3.26 -3.62 -1.82
N LEU A 24 2.36 -3.84 -2.76
CA LEU A 24 1.11 -4.55 -2.55
C LEU A 24 1.31 -6.03 -2.84
N HIS A 25 1.11 -6.86 -1.83
CA HIS A 25 1.01 -8.30 -1.94
C HIS A 25 -0.48 -8.68 -1.96
N PRO A 26 -1.06 -8.95 -3.14
CA PRO A 26 -2.48 -9.26 -3.23
C PRO A 26 -2.77 -10.62 -2.59
N ASP A 27 -3.59 -10.64 -1.54
CA ASP A 27 -4.28 -11.86 -1.11
C ASP A 27 -5.69 -11.88 -1.73
N HIS A 28 -6.10 -13.07 -2.18
CA HIS A 28 -7.27 -13.26 -3.05
C HIS A 28 -8.61 -12.84 -2.42
N GLU A 29 -8.68 -12.67 -1.09
CA GLU A 29 -9.92 -12.41 -0.35
C GLU A 29 -10.08 -10.98 0.18
N GLN A 30 -9.03 -10.13 0.14
CA GLN A 30 -8.94 -8.95 1.03
C GLN A 30 -8.55 -7.62 0.35
N MET A 31 -8.73 -7.47 -0.96
CA MET A 31 -8.59 -6.16 -1.61
C MET A 31 -9.72 -5.16 -1.24
N ASN A 32 -10.75 -5.63 -0.54
CA ASN A 32 -11.74 -4.76 0.09
C ASN A 32 -11.02 -3.81 1.07
N ASP A 33 -11.39 -2.53 1.04
CA ASP A 33 -10.84 -1.49 1.92
C ASP A 33 -9.35 -1.15 1.71
N LEU A 34 -8.74 -1.54 0.57
CA LEU A 34 -7.34 -1.17 0.24
C LEU A 34 -7.12 0.35 0.32
N ALA A 35 -8.07 1.14 -0.20
CA ALA A 35 -7.99 2.59 -0.16
C ALA A 35 -7.93 3.14 1.28
N ASP A 36 -8.80 2.66 2.17
CA ASP A 36 -8.84 3.08 3.57
C ASP A 36 -7.59 2.68 4.34
N ARG A 37 -7.02 1.51 4.00
CA ARG A 37 -5.77 1.02 4.59
C ARG A 37 -4.57 1.85 4.14
N LEU A 38 -4.46 2.16 2.85
CA LEU A 38 -3.43 3.06 2.32
C LEU A 38 -3.55 4.46 2.93
N TRP A 39 -4.78 4.97 3.07
CA TRP A 39 -5.06 6.25 3.71
C TRP A 39 -4.62 6.26 5.18
N THR A 40 -4.95 5.21 5.93
CA THR A 40 -4.54 5.04 7.34
C THR A 40 -3.02 4.98 7.48
N LEU A 41 -2.35 4.24 6.58
CA LEU A 41 -0.89 4.15 6.54
C LEU A 41 -0.24 5.51 6.29
N MET A 42 -0.74 6.25 5.28
CA MET A 42 -0.26 7.58 4.94
C MET A 42 -0.41 8.57 6.12
N ASN A 43 -1.56 8.56 6.79
CA ASN A 43 -1.80 9.38 7.97
C ASN A 43 -0.87 9.02 9.13
N LYS A 44 -0.67 7.71 9.40
CA LYS A 44 0.25 7.24 10.45
C LYS A 44 1.68 7.73 10.24
N HIS A 45 2.10 7.85 8.98
CA HIS A 45 3.45 8.30 8.61
C HIS A 45 3.54 9.79 8.27
N PHE A 46 2.45 10.56 8.35
CA PHE A 46 2.36 11.96 7.94
C PHE A 46 2.85 12.20 6.49
N ILE A 47 2.52 11.26 5.60
CA ILE A 47 2.91 11.27 4.18
C ILE A 47 1.71 11.65 3.31
N HIS A 48 1.96 12.42 2.25
CA HIS A 48 0.95 12.87 1.29
C HIS A 48 1.21 12.37 -0.15
N ARG A 49 2.32 11.66 -0.38
CA ARG A 49 2.64 11.03 -1.67
C ARG A 49 2.92 9.55 -1.47
N LEU A 50 2.25 8.71 -2.22
CA LEU A 50 2.42 7.26 -2.17
C LEU A 50 2.81 6.77 -3.56
N VAL A 51 3.82 5.91 -3.62
CA VAL A 51 4.09 5.06 -4.78
C VAL A 51 3.71 3.64 -4.38
N LEU A 52 2.76 3.06 -5.11
CA LEU A 52 2.29 1.70 -4.90
C LEU A 52 2.88 0.79 -5.97
N GLU A 53 3.75 -0.13 -5.57
CA GLU A 53 4.24 -1.20 -6.44
C GLU A 53 3.17 -2.30 -6.52
N MET A 54 2.78 -2.63 -7.75
CA MET A 54 1.68 -3.55 -8.08
C MET A 54 2.12 -4.63 -9.09
N ASP A 55 3.42 -4.95 -9.13
CA ASP A 55 4.01 -5.95 -10.01
C ASP A 55 3.44 -7.36 -9.78
N GLU A 56 2.99 -7.66 -8.56
CA GLU A 56 2.32 -8.91 -8.20
C GLU A 56 0.79 -8.88 -8.46
N VAL A 57 0.21 -7.74 -8.84
CA VAL A 57 -1.25 -7.58 -9.03
C VAL A 57 -1.66 -8.02 -10.43
N VAL A 58 -2.23 -9.22 -10.52
CA VAL A 58 -2.71 -9.80 -11.79
C VAL A 58 -4.09 -9.25 -12.21
N PHE A 59 -4.90 -8.83 -11.24
CA PHE A 59 -6.25 -8.33 -11.47
C PHE A 59 -6.55 -7.16 -10.54
N LEU A 60 -7.05 -6.05 -11.11
CA LEU A 60 -7.51 -4.90 -10.35
C LEU A 60 -9.02 -4.73 -10.55
N PRO A 61 -9.84 -4.97 -9.50
CA PRO A 61 -11.27 -4.70 -9.54
C PRO A 61 -11.55 -3.25 -9.96
N SER A 62 -12.53 -3.04 -10.83
CA SER A 62 -12.89 -1.69 -11.30
C SER A 62 -13.34 -0.76 -10.18
N GLN A 63 -13.80 -1.28 -9.04
CA GLN A 63 -14.17 -0.51 -7.86
C GLN A 63 -12.97 0.19 -7.19
N LEU A 64 -11.75 -0.30 -7.44
CA LEU A 64 -10.50 0.32 -6.96
C LEU A 64 -9.93 1.33 -7.96
N ILE A 65 -10.63 1.57 -9.08
CA ILE A 65 -10.26 2.51 -10.12
C ILE A 65 -11.29 3.65 -10.09
N GLY A 66 -10.84 4.87 -9.80
CA GLY A 66 -11.68 6.05 -9.68
C GLY A 66 -10.90 7.34 -9.85
#